data_AF-A0A443S880-F1
#
_entry.id   AF-A0A443S880-F1
#
_cell.length_a   1.000
_cell.length_b   1.000
_cell.length_c   1.000
_cell.angle_alpha   90.00
_cell.angle_beta   90.00
_cell.angle_gamma   90.00
#
_symmetry.space_group_name_H-M   'P 1'
#
loop_
_entity.id
_entity.type
_entity.pdbx_description
1 polymer ?
#
loop_
_entity_poly.entity_id
_entity_poly.type
_entity_poly.pdbx_seq_one_letter_code
_entity_poly.pdbx_strand_id
1 'polypeptide(L)'
;MSYITLVLPSLRCPFETSVNQCEEECEEELKQWWQQLEIAPDDQKVQQLQLIKSVPIASRIIPDATLDDLLLMAKLGSTVKYLKEMFDEKSVNFDKKADRIDTILRG
;
A
#
# COMPACT_ATOMS: atom_id res chain seq x y z
N MET A 1 9.81 28.95 17.01
CA MET A 1 9.65 27.54 16.62
C MET A 1 10.99 26.87 16.78
N SER A 2 11.14 25.96 17.75
CA SER A 2 12.33 25.16 17.95
C SER A 2 12.23 23.90 17.09
N TYR A 3 13.17 23.70 16.18
CA TYR A 3 13.26 22.46 15.39
C TYR A 3 14.00 21.41 16.22
N ILE A 4 13.47 20.19 16.25
CA ILE A 4 14.18 19.02 16.78
C ILE A 4 14.95 18.42 15.60
N THR A 5 16.28 18.44 15.66
CA THR A 5 17.13 17.75 14.68
C THR A 5 17.25 16.29 15.11
N LEU A 6 16.51 15.40 14.45
CA LEU A 6 16.64 13.95 14.65
C LEU A 6 17.81 13.44 13.79
N VAL A 7 18.91 13.04 14.43
CA VAL A 7 20.01 12.35 13.74
C VAL A 7 19.72 10.85 13.76
N LEU A 8 19.27 10.30 12.63
CA LEU A 8 19.07 8.86 12.50
C LEU A 8 20.44 8.15 12.39
N PRO A 9 20.66 7.04 13.13
CA PRO A 9 21.88 6.27 13.00
C PRO A 9 21.96 5.62 11.62
N SER A 10 23.16 5.59 11.03
CA SER A 10 23.39 4.84 9.79
C SER A 10 23.40 3.34 10.12
N LEU A 11 22.40 2.62 9.60
CA LEU A 11 22.35 1.16 9.67
C LEU A 11 23.10 0.58 8.47
N ARG A 12 23.97 -0.40 8.71
CA ARG A 12 24.67 -1.13 7.63
C ARG A 12 23.94 -2.45 7.35
N CYS A 13 23.46 -2.60 6.12
CA CYS A 13 22.94 -3.87 5.62
C CYS A 13 24.05 -4.59 4.84
N PRO A 14 24.46 -5.82 5.21
CA PRO A 14 25.49 -6.56 4.50
C PRO A 14 24.99 -7.21 3.21
N PHE A 15 23.68 -7.17 2.96
CA PHE A 15 23.04 -7.74 1.77
C PHE A 15 22.83 -6.67 0.71
N GLU A 16 23.02 -7.04 -0.55
CA GLU A 16 22.68 -6.21 -1.70
C GLU A 16 21.16 -6.00 -1.76
N THR A 17 20.76 -4.82 -2.20
CA THR A 17 19.36 -4.50 -2.45
C THR A 17 19.09 -4.54 -3.94
N SER A 18 18.05 -5.26 -4.34
CA SER A 18 17.52 -5.25 -5.70
C SER A 18 16.07 -4.76 -5.69
N VAL A 19 15.59 -4.43 -6.88
CA VAL A 19 14.21 -3.98 -7.11
C VAL A 19 13.63 -4.90 -8.18
N ASN A 20 12.42 -5.40 -7.93
CA ASN A 20 11.70 -6.22 -8.89
C ASN A 20 11.49 -5.46 -10.21
N GLN A 21 11.74 -6.13 -11.34
CA GLN A 21 11.60 -5.55 -12.68
C GLN A 21 10.15 -5.17 -13.04
N CYS A 22 9.16 -5.75 -12.37
CA CYS A 22 7.75 -5.49 -12.56
C CYS A 22 7.20 -4.36 -11.66
N GLU A 23 8.07 -3.57 -10.98
CA GLU A 23 7.64 -2.50 -10.05
C GLU A 23 6.64 -1.54 -10.69
N GLU A 24 6.94 -1.00 -11.88
CA GLU A 24 6.07 -0.03 -12.57
C GLU A 24 4.74 -0.64 -13.02
N GLU A 25 4.78 -1.83 -13.63
CA GLU A 25 3.58 -2.54 -14.07
C GLU A 25 2.65 -2.88 -12.88
N CYS A 26 3.24 -3.30 -11.76
CA CYS A 26 2.51 -3.56 -10.54
C CYS A 26 1.87 -2.30 -9.93
N GLU A 27 2.50 -1.11 -10.05
CA GLU A 27 1.90 0.14 -9.57
C GLU A 27 0.62 0.48 -10.36
N GLU A 28 0.64 0.30 -11.68
CA GLU A 28 -0.52 0.58 -12.52
C GLU A 28 -1.66 -0.43 -12.27
N GLU A 29 -1.36 -1.72 -12.15
CA GLU A 29 -2.38 -2.73 -11.83
C GLU A 29 -3.00 -2.52 -10.45
N LEU A 30 -2.19 -2.16 -9.46
CA LEU A 30 -2.69 -1.88 -8.12
C LEU A 30 -3.59 -0.65 -8.10
N LYS A 31 -3.25 0.39 -8.86
CA LYS A 31 -4.09 1.59 -9.02
C LYS A 31 -5.44 1.25 -9.65
N GLN A 32 -5.44 0.44 -10.71
CA GLN A 32 -6.69 -0.01 -11.34
C GLN A 32 -7.56 -0.80 -10.35
N TRP A 33 -6.95 -1.70 -9.58
CA TRP A 33 -7.66 -2.47 -8.55
C TRP A 33 -8.29 -1.58 -7.47
N TRP A 34 -7.56 -0.57 -6.95
CA TRP A 34 -8.13 0.38 -6.00
C TRP A 34 -9.31 1.17 -6.57
N GLN A 35 -9.24 1.55 -7.85
CA GLN A 35 -10.32 2.25 -8.53
C GLN A 35 -11.54 1.35 -8.75
N GLN A 36 -11.33 0.09 -9.15
CA GLN A 36 -12.39 -0.90 -9.35
C GLN A 36 -13.17 -1.20 -8.06
N LEU A 37 -12.48 -1.27 -6.93
CA LEU A 37 -13.11 -1.46 -5.61
C LEU A 37 -13.60 -0.14 -4.97
N GLU A 38 -13.52 0.95 -5.73
CA GLU A 38 -13.81 2.33 -5.32
C GLU A 38 -13.00 2.79 -4.09
N ILE A 39 -11.97 2.06 -3.64
CA ILE A 39 -11.13 2.38 -2.48
C ILE A 39 -10.49 3.77 -2.67
N ALA A 40 -10.02 4.02 -3.89
CA ALA A 40 -9.54 5.32 -4.35
C ALA A 40 -10.30 5.72 -5.63
N PRO A 41 -11.48 6.34 -5.50
CA PRO A 41 -12.33 6.68 -6.63
C PRO A 41 -11.81 7.90 -7.41
N ASP A 42 -10.87 8.65 -6.83
CA ASP A 42 -10.28 9.85 -7.40
C ASP A 42 -8.75 9.85 -7.26
N ASP A 43 -8.09 10.70 -8.05
CA ASP A 43 -6.63 10.81 -8.07
C ASP A 43 -6.03 11.26 -6.73
N GLN A 44 -6.78 12.03 -5.93
CA GLN A 44 -6.33 12.48 -4.62
C GLN A 44 -6.17 11.28 -3.67
N LYS A 45 -7.14 10.37 -3.66
CA LYS A 45 -7.10 9.18 -2.81
C LYS A 45 -6.09 8.16 -3.32
N VAL A 46 -5.89 8.06 -4.64
CA VAL A 46 -4.78 7.26 -5.22
C VAL A 46 -3.44 7.79 -4.70
N GLN A 47 -3.20 9.09 -4.75
CA GLN A 47 -1.97 9.70 -4.24
C GLN A 47 -1.77 9.44 -2.75
N GLN A 48 -2.83 9.48 -1.94
CA GLN A 48 -2.77 9.12 -0.51
C GLN A 48 -2.35 7.66 -0.30
N LEU A 49 -2.93 6.72 -1.04
CA LEU A 49 -2.56 5.31 -0.94
C LEU A 49 -1.14 5.03 -1.44
N GLN A 50 -0.66 5.78 -2.43
CA GLN A 50 0.72 5.68 -2.89
C GLN A 50 1.76 6.10 -1.83
N LEU A 51 1.37 6.87 -0.80
CA LEU A 51 2.24 7.18 0.34
C LEU A 51 2.54 5.95 1.21
N ILE A 52 1.74 4.89 1.10
CA ILE A 52 1.96 3.62 1.80
C ILE A 52 3.22 2.93 1.26
N LYS A 53 3.57 3.19 0.00
CA LYS A 53 4.71 2.59 -0.70
C LYS A 53 4.67 1.05 -0.70
N SER A 54 3.47 0.47 -0.79
CA SER A 54 3.29 -0.99 -0.78
C SER A 54 4.03 -1.68 -1.93
N VAL A 55 3.97 -1.14 -3.15
CA VAL A 55 4.70 -1.69 -4.31
C VAL A 55 6.22 -1.51 -4.14
N PRO A 56 6.78 -0.31 -3.90
CA PRO A 56 8.23 -0.16 -3.66
C PRO A 56 8.78 -1.02 -2.53
N ILE A 57 8.01 -1.22 -1.46
CA ILE A 57 8.38 -2.12 -0.36
C ILE A 57 8.37 -3.57 -0.85
N ALA A 58 7.30 -4.03 -1.48
CA ALA A 58 7.19 -5.40 -1.97
C ALA A 58 8.30 -5.72 -2.99
N SER A 59 8.58 -4.81 -3.93
CA SER A 59 9.62 -4.97 -4.96
C SER A 59 11.02 -5.17 -4.41
N ARG A 60 11.29 -4.72 -3.17
CA ARG A 60 12.57 -4.90 -2.47
C ARG A 60 12.58 -6.11 -1.54
N ILE A 61 11.42 -6.56 -1.07
CA ILE A 61 11.29 -7.76 -0.22
C ILE A 61 11.34 -9.03 -1.09
N ILE A 62 10.70 -9.00 -2.26
CA ILE A 62 10.60 -10.13 -3.20
C ILE A 62 11.06 -9.72 -4.61
N PRO A 63 12.36 -9.41 -4.81
CA PRO A 63 12.87 -8.86 -6.06
C PRO A 63 12.75 -9.79 -7.27
N ASP A 64 12.69 -11.11 -7.05
CA ASP A 64 12.62 -12.11 -8.12
C ASP A 64 11.19 -12.66 -8.34
N ALA A 65 10.20 -12.09 -7.66
CA ALA A 65 8.81 -12.54 -7.75
C ALA A 65 8.17 -12.25 -9.12
N THR A 66 7.15 -13.03 -9.45
CA THR A 66 6.28 -12.74 -10.60
C THR A 66 5.46 -11.47 -10.36
N LEU A 67 4.90 -10.89 -11.43
CA LEU A 67 3.97 -9.77 -11.32
C LEU A 67 2.79 -10.12 -10.40
N ASP A 68 2.21 -11.31 -10.54
CA ASP A 68 1.07 -11.77 -9.73
C ASP A 68 1.38 -11.80 -8.23
N ASP A 69 2.54 -12.37 -7.87
CA ASP A 69 3.00 -12.44 -6.47
C ASP A 69 3.28 -11.05 -5.90
N LEU A 70 3.91 -10.19 -6.72
CA LEU A 70 4.22 -8.80 -6.34
C LEU A 70 2.94 -8.01 -6.11
N LEU A 71 1.97 -8.15 -7.01
CA LEU A 71 0.67 -7.49 -6.93
C LEU A 71 -0.13 -7.97 -5.73
N LEU A 72 -0.14 -9.28 -5.44
CA LEU A 72 -0.79 -9.83 -4.26
C LEU A 72 -0.21 -9.20 -2.98
N MET A 73 1.12 -9.14 -2.87
CA MET A 73 1.79 -8.53 -1.72
C MET A 73 1.46 -7.04 -1.59
N ALA A 74 1.40 -6.31 -2.70
CA ALA A 74 1.09 -4.89 -2.70
C ALA A 74 -0.39 -4.61 -2.35
N LYS A 75 -1.32 -5.45 -2.82
CA LYS A 75 -2.75 -5.42 -2.43
C LYS A 75 -2.91 -5.67 -0.94
N LEU A 76 -2.25 -6.69 -0.39
CA LEU A 76 -2.28 -6.99 1.05
C LEU A 76 -1.74 -5.81 1.87
N GLY A 77 -0.56 -5.29 1.52
CA GLY A 77 0.07 -4.19 2.24
C GLY A 77 -0.78 -2.92 2.25
N SER A 78 -1.37 -2.56 1.10
CA SER A 78 -2.25 -1.39 1.00
C SER A 78 -3.59 -1.58 1.70
N THR A 79 -4.19 -2.78 1.63
CA THR A 79 -5.44 -3.11 2.30
C THR A 79 -5.33 -3.01 3.82
N VAL A 80 -4.28 -3.59 4.42
CA VAL A 80 -4.08 -3.55 5.87
C VAL A 80 -4.01 -2.10 6.37
N LYS A 81 -3.32 -1.23 5.63
CA LYS A 81 -3.19 0.18 6.00
C LYS A 81 -4.49 0.95 5.80
N TYR A 82 -5.20 0.72 4.69
CA TYR A 82 -6.51 1.32 4.43
C TYR A 82 -7.55 0.93 5.50
N LEU A 83 -7.62 -0.36 5.84
CA LEU A 83 -8.51 -0.84 6.90
C LEU A 83 -8.18 -0.19 8.24
N LYS A 84 -6.90 -0.08 8.60
CA LYS A 84 -6.49 0.63 9.82
C LYS A 84 -7.01 2.07 9.85
N GLU A 85 -6.88 2.82 8.75
CA GLU A 85 -7.38 4.19 8.64
C GLU A 85 -8.90 4.25 8.77
N MET A 86 -9.63 3.33 8.12
CA MET A 86 -11.08 3.22 8.28
C MET A 86 -11.51 2.98 9.74
N PHE A 87 -10.76 2.21 10.52
CA PHE A 87 -11.09 1.94 11.93
C PHE A 87 -10.65 3.07 12.87
N ASP A 88 -9.59 3.82 12.54
CA ASP A 88 -9.17 5.02 13.28
C ASP A 88 -10.16 6.19 13.11
N GLU A 89 -10.90 6.25 12.00
CA GLU A 89 -12.00 7.19 11.81
C GLU A 89 -13.20 6.85 12.72
N LYS A 90 -13.33 7.61 13.81
CA LYS A 90 -14.38 7.46 14.84
C LYS A 90 -15.82 7.69 14.33
N SER A 91 -16.01 8.18 13.11
CA SER A 91 -17.28 8.75 12.63
C SER A 91 -18.07 7.87 11.66
N VAL A 92 -17.49 6.80 11.11
CA VAL A 92 -18.18 5.96 10.11
C VAL A 92 -18.97 4.84 10.78
N ASN A 93 -20.24 4.69 10.38
CA ASN A 93 -21.13 3.60 10.81
C ASN A 93 -20.47 2.23 10.53
N PHE A 94 -20.45 1.35 11.54
CA PHE A 94 -19.82 0.03 11.48
C PHE A 94 -20.34 -0.82 10.31
N ASP A 95 -21.64 -0.77 10.01
CA ASP A 95 -22.23 -1.55 8.91
C ASP A 95 -21.61 -1.18 7.55
N LYS A 96 -21.40 0.11 7.31
CA LYS A 96 -20.73 0.59 6.09
C LYS A 96 -19.27 0.14 6.02
N LYS A 97 -18.59 0.00 7.17
CA LYS A 97 -17.22 -0.54 7.20
C LYS A 97 -17.23 -2.03 6.87
N ALA A 98 -18.19 -2.79 7.39
CA ALA A 98 -18.35 -4.21 7.13
C ALA A 98 -18.63 -4.50 5.64
N ASP A 99 -19.57 -3.77 5.03
CA ASP A 99 -19.86 -3.89 3.59
C ASP A 99 -18.61 -3.63 2.75
N ARG A 100 -17.81 -2.63 3.13
CA ARG A 100 -16.58 -2.29 2.42
C ARG A 100 -15.51 -3.37 2.53
N ILE A 101 -15.39 -4.00 3.71
CA ILE A 101 -14.48 -5.13 3.93
C ILE A 101 -14.91 -6.31 3.06
N ASP A 102 -16.20 -6.62 2.99
CA ASP A 102 -16.73 -7.69 2.15
C ASP A 102 -16.43 -7.45 0.66
N THR A 103 -16.57 -6.20 0.18
CA THR A 103 -16.15 -5.83 -1.19
C THR A 103 -14.67 -6.10 -1.45
N ILE A 104 -13.79 -5.73 -0.51
CA ILE A 104 -12.35 -5.95 -0.64
C ILE A 104 -11.98 -7.43 -0.60
N LEU A 105 -12.66 -8.23 0.22
CA LEU A 105 -12.39 -9.67 0.32
C LEU A 105 -12.85 -10.46 -0.92
N ARG A 106 -13.73 -9.88 -1.74
CA ARG A 106 -14.31 -10.53 -2.93
C ARG A 106 -13.63 -10.16 -4.25
N GLY A 107 -12.84 -9.09 -4.30
CA GLY A 107 -12.14 -8.62 -5.51
C GLY A 107 -10.63 -8.68 -5.38
#